data_AF-A0A933QRD5-F1
#
_entry.id   AF-A0A933QRD5-F1
#
_cell.length_a   1.000
_cell.length_b   1.000
_cell.length_c   1.000
_cell.angle_alpha   90.00
_cell.angle_beta   90.00
_cell.angle_gamma   90.00
#
_symmetry.space_group_name_H-M   'P 1'
#
loop_
_entity.id
_entity.type
_entity.pdbx_description
1 polymer ?
#
loop_
_entity_poly.entity_id
_entity_poly.type
_entity_poly.pdbx_seq_one_letter_code
_entity_poly.pdbx_strand_id
1 'polypeptide(L)'
;MYAIGHSARPLDKFIEIFLAHNITLLADIHTVPRSRHNPQFNRESLKIELLKIEIKYRHLKALGGLRHPSKGSINVGWENASFRGFADYMQTTEFAEGIEELIALSERFNSQVASDLLARCTDPVHLGAFTTAVFFGRDDRIGAFVTT
;
A
#
# COMPACT_ATOMS: atom_id res chain seq x y z
N MET A 1 11.37 3.14 1.69
CA MET A 1 9.94 2.89 1.44
C MET A 1 9.18 3.13 2.73
N TYR A 2 8.10 3.91 2.68
CA TYR A 2 7.19 4.11 3.80
C TYR A 2 5.86 3.40 3.56
N ALA A 3 5.29 2.84 4.61
CA ALA A 3 3.93 2.30 4.61
C ALA A 3 3.12 3.13 5.60
N ILE A 4 1.98 3.71 5.18
CA ILE A 4 1.07 4.45 6.06
C ILE A 4 -0.28 3.76 6.08
N GLY A 5 -0.71 3.36 7.27
CA GLY A 5 -2.08 2.98 7.56
C GLY A 5 -2.98 4.21 7.71
N HIS A 6 -4.22 4.16 7.22
CA HIS A 6 -5.15 5.29 7.33
C HIS A 6 -5.60 5.51 8.78
N SER A 7 -4.94 6.41 9.47
CA SER A 7 -5.60 7.20 10.52
C SER A 7 -6.47 8.26 9.82
N ALA A 8 -7.67 8.53 10.33
CA ALA A 8 -8.62 9.52 9.79
C ALA A 8 -8.10 10.96 9.97
N ARG A 9 -6.94 11.26 9.38
CA ARG A 9 -6.26 12.55 9.47
C ARG A 9 -6.89 13.52 8.46
N PRO A 10 -6.93 14.80 8.82
CA PRO A 10 -7.11 15.87 7.85
C PRO A 10 -6.11 15.76 6.67
N LEU A 11 -6.54 16.14 5.46
CA LEU A 11 -5.75 15.98 4.23
C LEU A 11 -4.45 16.79 4.26
N ASP A 12 -4.45 17.96 4.87
CA ASP A 12 -3.28 18.79 5.13
C ASP A 12 -2.23 18.04 5.97
N LYS A 13 -2.67 17.38 7.05
CA LYS A 13 -1.78 16.53 7.88
C LYS A 13 -1.28 15.31 7.15
N PHE A 14 -2.06 14.79 6.21
CA PHE A 14 -1.60 13.73 5.33
C PHE A 14 -0.49 14.24 4.39
N ILE A 15 -0.69 15.39 3.75
CA ILE A 15 0.28 16.04 2.85
C ILE A 15 1.59 16.42 3.57
N GLU A 16 1.51 16.91 4.82
CA GLU A 16 2.69 17.24 5.62
C GLU A 16 3.67 16.06 5.73
N ILE A 17 3.18 14.82 5.80
CA ILE A 17 4.03 13.62 5.86
C ILE A 17 4.85 13.48 4.57
N PHE A 18 4.26 13.77 3.41
CA PHE A 18 4.98 13.67 2.16
C PHE A 18 6.09 14.69 2.04
N LEU A 19 5.81 15.92 2.44
CA LEU A 19 6.78 17.01 2.42
C LEU A 19 7.91 16.73 3.41
N ALA A 20 7.59 16.28 4.62
CA ALA A 20 8.57 15.97 5.66
C ALA A 20 9.53 14.83 5.27
N HIS A 21 9.08 13.89 4.44
CA HIS A 21 9.84 12.70 4.04
C HIS A 21 10.30 12.74 2.58
N ASN A 22 10.20 13.89 1.91
CA ASN A 22 10.58 14.08 0.50
C ASN A 22 9.98 12.99 -0.41
N ILE A 23 8.72 12.62 -0.16
CA ILE A 23 7.99 11.60 -0.90
C ILE A 23 7.61 12.13 -2.28
N THR A 24 7.81 11.31 -3.31
CA THR A 24 7.56 11.68 -4.72
C THR A 24 6.51 10.81 -5.41
N LEU A 25 6.16 9.67 -4.82
CA LEU A 25 5.16 8.74 -5.34
C LEU A 25 4.35 8.11 -4.20
N LEU A 26 3.03 8.13 -4.35
CA LEU A 26 2.08 7.31 -3.62
C LEU A 26 1.66 6.11 -4.46
N ALA A 27 1.91 4.90 -3.97
CA ALA A 27 1.35 3.66 -4.45
C ALA A 27 0.18 3.23 -3.54
N ASP A 28 -1.03 3.48 -4.00
CA ASP A 28 -2.29 3.12 -3.36
C ASP A 28 -2.62 1.65 -3.66
N ILE A 29 -2.88 0.82 -2.66
CA ILE A 29 -3.26 -0.60 -2.84
C ILE A 29 -4.75 -0.88 -2.54
N HIS A 30 -5.56 0.15 -2.28
CA HIS A 30 -6.98 0.01 -1.95
C HIS A 30 -7.74 -0.64 -3.08
N THR A 31 -8.53 -1.68 -2.83
CA THR A 31 -9.35 -2.28 -3.90
C THR A 31 -10.34 -1.29 -4.50
N VAL A 32 -10.92 -0.44 -3.63
CA VAL A 32 -11.85 0.61 -4.01
C VAL A 32 -11.40 1.89 -3.30
N PRO A 33 -10.61 2.76 -3.96
CA PRO A 33 -10.15 4.03 -3.41
C PRO A 33 -11.30 5.07 -3.47
N ARG A 34 -12.40 4.75 -2.79
CA ARG A 34 -13.60 5.59 -2.71
C ARG A 34 -14.26 5.45 -1.34
N SER A 35 -14.45 6.58 -0.68
CA SER A 35 -15.19 6.72 0.58
C SER A 35 -16.26 7.80 0.44
N ARG A 36 -17.44 7.53 0.99
CA ARG A 36 -18.51 8.53 1.14
C ARG A 36 -18.25 9.48 2.30
N HIS A 37 -17.63 8.98 3.36
CA HIS A 37 -17.34 9.74 4.58
C HIS A 37 -16.09 10.61 4.41
N ASN A 38 -15.12 10.12 3.65
CA ASN A 38 -13.84 10.79 3.40
C ASN A 38 -13.61 11.03 1.90
N PRO A 39 -14.45 11.84 1.23
CA PRO A 39 -14.37 12.04 -0.22
C PRO A 39 -13.04 12.66 -0.67
N GLN A 40 -12.34 13.38 0.21
CA GLN A 40 -11.01 13.95 -0.04
C GLN A 40 -9.93 12.89 -0.29
N PHE A 41 -10.13 11.67 0.20
CA PHE A 41 -9.24 10.52 -0.05
C PHE A 41 -9.71 9.64 -1.21
N ASN A 42 -10.75 10.04 -1.95
CA ASN A 42 -11.12 9.37 -3.19
C ASN A 42 -10.01 9.54 -4.21
N ARG A 43 -9.73 8.49 -5.00
CA ARG A 43 -8.67 8.49 -6.02
C ARG A 43 -8.60 9.78 -6.84
N GLU A 44 -9.73 10.23 -7.39
CA GLU A 44 -9.76 11.41 -8.26
C GLU A 44 -9.39 12.69 -7.50
N SER A 45 -9.96 12.88 -6.31
CA SER A 45 -9.67 14.04 -5.45
C SER A 45 -8.23 14.02 -4.95
N LEU A 46 -7.78 12.87 -4.43
CA LEU A 46 -6.45 12.73 -3.87
C LEU A 46 -5.37 12.91 -4.93
N LYS A 47 -5.57 12.37 -6.14
CA LYS A 47 -4.64 12.53 -7.27
C LYS A 47 -4.47 14.01 -7.65
N ILE A 48 -5.54 14.80 -7.60
CA ILE A 48 -5.48 16.25 -7.89
C ILE A 48 -4.66 16.97 -6.81
N GLU A 49 -4.91 16.67 -5.54
CA GLU A 49 -4.22 17.33 -4.42
C GLU A 49 -2.73 16.96 -4.37
N LEU A 50 -2.38 15.70 -4.63
CA LEU A 50 -0.98 15.26 -4.72
C LEU A 50 -0.25 15.88 -5.92
N LEU A 51 -0.93 16.08 -7.05
CA LEU A 51 -0.31 16.69 -8.22
C LEU A 51 0.10 18.16 -7.95
N LYS A 52 -0.63 18.89 -7.11
CA LYS A 52 -0.29 20.28 -6.74
C LYS A 52 1.05 20.40 -6.01
N ILE A 53 1.49 19.32 -5.38
CA ILE A 53 2.76 19.22 -4.64
C ILE A 53 3.75 18.28 -5.36
N GLU A 54 3.54 18.03 -6.66
CA GLU A 54 4.41 17.21 -7.52
C GLU A 54 4.55 15.74 -7.10
N ILE A 55 3.55 15.20 -6.40
CA ILE A 55 3.53 13.80 -5.97
C ILE A 55 2.73 12.97 -6.94
N LYS A 56 3.39 11.94 -7.47
CA LYS A 56 2.77 10.99 -8.39
C LYS A 56 1.83 10.06 -7.63
N TYR A 57 0.79 9.61 -8.29
CA TYR A 57 -0.16 8.63 -7.77
C TYR A 57 -0.20 7.41 -8.68
N ARG A 58 -0.03 6.22 -8.10
CA ARG A 58 -0.17 4.93 -8.76
C ARG A 58 -1.14 4.06 -7.96
N HIS A 59 -2.01 3.34 -8.65
CA HIS A 59 -2.95 2.41 -8.02
C HIS A 59 -2.54 0.98 -8.34
N LEU A 60 -2.16 0.21 -7.32
CA LEU A 60 -1.71 -1.17 -7.36
C LEU A 60 -2.78 -2.09 -6.75
N LYS A 61 -3.89 -2.25 -7.46
CA LYS A 61 -5.06 -3.02 -7.00
C LYS A 61 -4.71 -4.47 -6.63
N ALA A 62 -3.73 -5.06 -7.31
CA ALA A 62 -3.28 -6.44 -7.09
C ALA A 62 -2.67 -6.66 -5.69
N LEU A 63 -2.25 -5.60 -5.00
CA LEU A 63 -1.58 -5.71 -3.70
C LEU A 63 -2.50 -5.53 -2.49
N GLY A 64 -3.81 -5.43 -2.70
CA GLY A 64 -4.74 -5.25 -1.58
C GLY A 64 -6.15 -5.74 -1.83
N GLY A 65 -6.89 -5.82 -0.73
CA GLY A 65 -8.32 -6.07 -0.73
C GLY A 65 -8.78 -7.30 0.01
N LEU A 66 -10.09 -7.35 0.18
CA LEU A 66 -10.74 -8.54 0.70
C LEU A 66 -10.62 -9.67 -0.33
N ARG A 67 -10.21 -10.84 0.16
CA ARG A 67 -10.07 -12.07 -0.63
C ARG A 67 -10.75 -13.20 0.13
N HIS A 68 -11.33 -14.13 -0.62
CA HIS A 68 -12.03 -15.26 -0.04
C HIS A 68 -11.09 -16.48 0.01
N PRO A 69 -11.12 -17.26 1.11
CA PRO A 69 -10.31 -18.45 1.22
C PRO A 69 -10.74 -19.50 0.21
N SER A 70 -9.75 -20.18 -0.37
CA SER A 70 -9.96 -21.33 -1.23
C SER A 70 -10.49 -22.50 -0.41
N LYS A 71 -11.33 -23.35 -1.01
CA LYS A 71 -11.82 -24.59 -0.37
C LYS A 71 -10.68 -25.55 0.01
N GLY A 72 -9.53 -25.45 -0.68
CA GLY A 72 -8.31 -26.20 -0.40
C GLY A 72 -7.20 -25.37 0.23
N SER A 73 -7.54 -24.29 0.95
CA SER A 73 -6.55 -23.41 1.59
C SER A 73 -5.58 -24.21 2.45
N ILE A 74 -4.28 -24.08 2.16
CA ILE A 74 -3.21 -24.61 3.01
C ILE A 74 -2.97 -23.73 4.24
N ASN A 75 -3.50 -22.49 4.21
CA ASN A 75 -3.30 -21.46 5.23
C ASN A 75 -4.26 -21.62 6.41
N VAL A 76 -4.45 -22.85 6.89
CA VAL A 76 -5.46 -23.19 7.91
C VAL A 76 -5.19 -22.63 9.30
N GLY A 77 -3.96 -22.15 9.55
CA GLY A 77 -3.55 -21.51 10.80
C GLY A 77 -4.18 -20.13 11.04
N TRP A 78 -4.77 -19.50 10.01
CA TRP A 78 -5.50 -18.24 10.17
C TRP A 78 -6.94 -18.48 10.61
N GLU A 79 -7.28 -18.15 11.85
CA GLU A 79 -8.66 -18.25 12.36
C GLU A 79 -9.62 -17.33 11.60
N ASN A 80 -9.15 -16.13 11.22
CA ASN A 80 -9.94 -15.19 10.44
C ASN A 80 -9.98 -15.59 8.96
N ALA A 81 -11.18 -15.86 8.44
CA ALA A 81 -11.41 -16.25 7.05
C ALA A 81 -10.90 -15.22 6.02
N SER A 82 -10.96 -13.92 6.33
CA SER A 82 -10.45 -12.86 5.47
C SER A 82 -8.93 -12.86 5.38
N PHE A 83 -8.23 -13.07 6.50
CA PHE A 83 -6.76 -13.21 6.50
C PHE A 83 -6.33 -14.49 5.79
N ARG A 84 -7.06 -15.59 6.00
CA ARG A 84 -6.84 -16.83 5.25
C ARG A 84 -6.99 -16.64 3.75
N GLY A 85 -8.06 -15.98 3.31
CA GLY A 85 -8.28 -15.69 1.90
C GLY A 85 -7.25 -14.77 1.29
N PHE A 86 -6.75 -13.81 2.08
CA PHE A 86 -5.64 -12.98 1.63
C PHE A 86 -4.33 -13.77 1.52
N ALA A 87 -4.02 -14.63 2.49
CA ALA A 87 -2.86 -15.51 2.45
C ALA A 87 -2.89 -16.49 1.26
N ASP A 88 -4.07 -17.01 0.90
CA ASP A 88 -4.25 -17.82 -0.31
C ASP A 88 -3.98 -16.98 -1.57
N TYR A 89 -4.51 -15.75 -1.61
CA TYR A 89 -4.33 -14.85 -2.75
C TYR A 89 -2.87 -14.43 -2.94
N MET A 90 -2.10 -14.26 -1.86
CA MET A 90 -0.67 -13.96 -1.94
C MET A 90 0.15 -15.02 -2.68
N GLN A 91 -0.38 -16.24 -2.83
CA GLN A 91 0.26 -17.34 -3.56
C GLN A 91 -0.09 -17.34 -5.06
N THR A 92 -0.86 -16.36 -5.54
CA THR A 92 -1.26 -16.25 -6.95
C THR A 92 -0.25 -15.47 -7.78
N THR A 93 -0.21 -15.75 -9.09
CA THR A 93 0.59 -14.97 -10.05
C THR A 93 0.21 -13.49 -10.07
N GLU A 94 -1.08 -13.16 -9.93
CA GLU A 94 -1.54 -11.76 -9.90
C GLU A 94 -0.90 -10.97 -8.75
N PHE A 95 -0.80 -11.58 -7.56
CA PHE A 95 -0.13 -10.94 -6.44
C PHE A 95 1.38 -10.79 -6.69
N ALA A 96 2.02 -11.82 -7.24
CA ALA A 96 3.45 -11.78 -7.60
C ALA A 96 3.75 -10.66 -8.62
N GLU A 97 2.94 -10.54 -9.68
CA GLU A 97 3.05 -9.45 -10.67
C GLU A 97 2.87 -8.07 -10.02
N GLY A 98 1.95 -7.95 -9.07
CA GLY A 98 1.77 -6.72 -8.29
C GLY A 98 3.02 -6.35 -7.48
N ILE A 99 3.71 -7.34 -6.90
CA ILE A 99 4.96 -7.12 -6.16
C ILE A 99 6.08 -6.70 -7.11
N GLU A 100 6.20 -7.34 -8.27
CA GLU A 100 7.17 -6.95 -9.31
C GLU A 100 6.93 -5.51 -9.78
N GLU A 101 5.67 -5.11 -10.00
CA GLU A 101 5.34 -3.71 -10.32
C GLU A 101 5.77 -2.76 -9.19
N LEU A 102 5.53 -3.13 -7.93
CA LEU A 102 5.93 -2.32 -6.78
C LEU A 102 7.46 -2.19 -6.66
N ILE A 103 8.22 -3.26 -6.94
CA ILE A 103 9.69 -3.25 -6.99
C ILE A 103 10.17 -2.38 -8.15
N ALA A 104 9.60 -2.52 -9.35
CA ALA A 104 9.99 -1.70 -10.49
C ALA A 104 9.72 -0.20 -10.23
N LEU A 105 8.65 0.13 -9.51
CA LEU A 105 8.40 1.48 -9.03
C LEU A 105 9.42 1.90 -7.98
N SER A 106 9.76 1.04 -7.02
CA SER A 106 10.74 1.36 -6.00
C SER A 106 12.09 1.69 -6.61
N GLU A 107 12.61 0.86 -7.52
CA GLU A 107 13.89 1.07 -8.20
C GLU A 107 13.91 2.34 -9.04
N ARG A 108 12.80 2.64 -9.74
CA ARG A 108 12.67 3.86 -10.56
C ARG A 108 12.68 5.14 -9.73
N PHE A 109 12.13 5.09 -8.52
CA PHE A 109 11.93 6.26 -7.67
C PHE A 109 12.88 6.30 -6.45
N ASN A 110 13.66 5.25 -6.22
CA ASN A 110 14.56 5.07 -5.09
C ASN A 110 15.64 4.03 -5.44
N SER A 111 16.90 4.45 -5.58
CA SER A 111 17.98 3.66 -6.17
C SER A 111 18.48 2.45 -5.34
N GLN A 112 17.91 2.17 -4.16
CA GLN A 112 18.47 1.16 -3.23
C GLN A 112 17.45 0.16 -2.64
N VAL A 113 16.15 0.23 -2.96
CA VAL A 113 15.12 -0.54 -2.23
C VAL A 113 14.49 -1.64 -3.08
N ALA A 114 15.08 -2.84 -3.07
CA ALA A 114 14.47 -4.06 -3.63
C ALA A 114 14.48 -5.25 -2.64
N SER A 115 15.52 -5.38 -1.81
CA SER A 115 15.73 -6.54 -0.93
C SER A 115 14.74 -6.63 0.25
N ASP A 116 14.43 -5.51 0.90
CA ASP A 116 13.63 -5.48 2.14
C ASP A 116 12.10 -5.57 1.91
N LEU A 117 11.67 -5.44 0.64
CA LEU A 117 10.26 -5.37 0.23
C LEU A 117 9.56 -6.73 0.31
N LEU A 118 10.27 -7.78 -0.13
CA LEU A 118 9.77 -9.16 -0.17
C LEU A 118 9.46 -9.70 1.23
N ALA A 119 10.28 -9.37 2.23
CA ALA A 119 10.07 -9.84 3.60
C ALA A 119 8.85 -9.21 4.29
N ARG A 120 8.48 -7.98 3.91
CA ARG A 120 7.38 -7.22 4.55
C ARG A 120 6.05 -7.40 3.84
N CYS A 121 6.08 -7.66 2.54
CA CYS A 121 4.89 -7.98 1.74
C CYS A 121 4.49 -9.47 1.78
N THR A 122 5.26 -10.33 2.45
CA THR A 122 4.93 -11.75 2.63
C THR A 122 4.24 -12.06 3.96
N ASP A 123 3.98 -11.06 4.80
CA ASP A 123 3.22 -11.21 6.03
C ASP A 123 1.74 -10.78 5.83
N PRO A 124 0.77 -11.72 5.88
CA PRO A 124 -0.65 -11.43 5.77
C PRO A 124 -1.18 -10.51 6.88
N VAL A 125 -0.53 -10.42 8.04
CA VAL A 125 -0.96 -9.54 9.14
C VAL A 125 -0.75 -8.07 8.76
N HIS A 126 0.34 -7.78 8.05
CA HIS A 126 0.71 -6.42 7.66
C HIS A 126 -0.06 -5.93 6.41
N LEU A 127 -0.55 -6.86 5.58
CA LEU A 127 -1.34 -6.55 4.38
C LEU A 127 -2.86 -6.73 4.58
N GLY A 128 -3.28 -7.54 5.56
CA GLY A 128 -4.67 -7.84 5.86
C GLY A 128 -5.40 -6.73 6.62
N ALA A 129 -4.67 -5.81 7.25
CA ALA A 129 -5.24 -4.60 7.81
C ALA A 129 -5.55 -3.63 6.66
N PHE A 130 -6.85 -3.50 6.35
CA PHE A 130 -7.41 -2.52 5.44
C PHE A 130 -6.63 -1.21 5.53
N THR A 131 -6.19 -0.67 4.38
CA THR A 131 -5.78 0.74 4.20
C THR A 131 -4.28 1.07 4.33
N THR A 132 -3.36 0.27 3.74
CA THR A 132 -1.92 0.61 3.70
C THR A 132 -1.52 1.21 2.34
N ALA A 133 -1.02 2.43 2.31
CA ALA A 133 -0.45 3.02 1.09
C ALA A 133 1.08 3.02 1.18
N VAL A 134 1.77 2.82 0.06
CA VAL A 134 3.23 2.75 -0.02
C VAL A 134 3.79 4.04 -0.62
N PHE A 135 4.91 4.52 -0.07
CA PHE A 135 5.53 5.77 -0.48
C PHE A 135 7.02 5.64 -0.77
N PHE A 136 7.47 6.41 -1.76
CA PHE A 136 8.88 6.49 -2.16
C PHE A 136 9.43 7.89 -1.95
N GLY A 137 10.34 8.01 -0.97
CA GLY A 137 11.11 9.23 -0.69
C GLY A 137 12.39 9.31 -1.50
N ARG A 138 12.90 10.53 -1.71
CA ARG A 138 14.22 10.80 -2.30
C ARG A 138 15.40 10.52 -1.36
N ASP A 139 15.15 10.47 -0.05
CA ASP A 139 16.21 10.33 0.95
C ASP A 139 16.41 8.86 1.34
N ASP A 140 17.67 8.48 1.59
CA ASP A 140 18.16 7.13 1.94
C ASP A 140 17.60 6.53 3.26
N ARG A 141 16.48 7.06 3.78
CA ARG A 141 15.87 6.62 5.03
C ARG A 141 14.67 5.71 4.75
N ILE A 142 14.75 4.46 5.23
CA ILE A 142 13.63 3.52 5.28
C ILE A 142 12.92 3.72 6.61
N GLY A 143 11.62 4.03 6.58
CA GLY A 143 10.78 4.07 7.78
C GLY A 143 9.41 3.51 7.46
N ALA A 144 8.77 2.79 8.37
CA ALA A 144 7.38 2.36 8.20
C ALA A 144 6.54 3.08 9.25
N PHE A 145 5.47 3.73 8.83
CA PHE A 145 4.59 4.50 9.69
C PHE A 145 3.22 3.85 9.75
N VAL A 146 3.08 2.77 10.51
CA VAL A 146 1.75 2.26 10.86
C VAL A 146 1.14 3.23 11.86
N THR A 147 0.26 4.12 11.41
CA THR A 147 -0.51 4.96 12.32
C THR A 147 -1.86 4.29 12.56
N THR A 148 -2.05 3.80 13.79
CA THR A 148 -3.30 3.30 14.36
C THR A 148 -4.44 4.29 14.25
#